data_AF-A0A7K8LA29-F1
#
_entry.id   AF-A0A7K8LA29-F1
#
_cell.length_a   1.000
_cell.length_b   1.000
_cell.length_c   1.000
_cell.angle_alpha   90.00
_cell.angle_beta   90.00
_cell.angle_gamma   90.00
#
_symmetry.space_group_name_H-M   'P 1'
#
loop_
_entity.id
_entity.type
_entity.pdbx_description
1 polymer ?
#
loop_
_entity_poly.entity_id
_entity_poly.type
_entity_poly.pdbx_seq_one_letter_code
_entity_poly.pdbx_strand_id
1 'polypeptide(L)'
;AAPRPAHGCGSGALLGRFGVLLQGLLALCAFSTLMLKRFKEPKEERRPWRIWFYDTSKQAIGALFIHFANVFLSDLTEEDPCSLYLINFILDATLGMLLIWLGVKVVSWIVQHKKYTYLVFGEYGDPPQAAAWIGQCILYLLIMVFEKTVISLVLLIPGWTKLQQILLGYIPNPQLELILVMLVVPFIVNAIMFWVVDSLIMRKYKQKDTLVINASIETPRARRTEESQVLLSPDLDFDQSESDQDISGLQGTNQKMKQPSYQVVI
;
A
#
# COMPACT_ATOMS: atom_id res chain seq x y z
N ALA A 1 46.23 20.53 -9.02
CA ALA A 1 45.19 19.51 -8.77
C ALA A 1 44.22 19.57 -9.94
N ALA A 2 44.02 18.46 -10.66
CA ALA A 2 42.97 18.39 -11.67
C ALA A 2 41.60 18.50 -10.96
N PRO A 3 40.59 19.18 -11.55
CA PRO A 3 39.25 19.11 -11.01
C PRO A 3 38.81 17.65 -11.10
N ARG A 4 38.31 17.09 -9.99
CA ARG A 4 37.63 15.79 -10.03
C ARG A 4 36.52 15.90 -11.08
N PRO A 5 36.31 14.90 -11.95
CA PRO A 5 35.15 14.91 -12.85
C PRO A 5 33.90 15.09 -11.98
N ALA A 6 32.96 15.90 -12.46
CA ALA A 6 31.68 16.14 -11.81
C ALA A 6 30.91 14.81 -11.75
N HIS A 7 31.12 14.06 -10.66
CA HIS A 7 30.31 12.91 -10.29
C HIS A 7 28.99 13.43 -9.73
N GLY A 8 27.88 12.83 -10.14
CA GLY A 8 26.53 13.21 -9.71
C GLY A 8 25.71 13.89 -10.81
N CYS A 9 24.40 13.95 -10.57
CA CYS A 9 23.45 14.68 -11.40
C CYS A 9 23.50 16.18 -11.10
N GLY A 10 23.30 17.01 -12.13
CA GLY A 10 23.12 18.45 -11.91
C GLY A 10 21.77 18.77 -11.27
N SER A 11 21.68 19.90 -10.56
CA SER A 11 20.41 20.43 -10.04
C SER A 11 19.36 20.54 -11.15
N GLY A 12 18.12 20.16 -10.85
CA GLY A 12 17.03 20.11 -11.84
C GLY A 12 17.10 18.97 -12.88
N ALA A 13 18.11 18.08 -12.85
CA ALA A 13 18.17 16.94 -13.76
C ALA A 13 16.97 16.00 -13.64
N LEU A 14 16.41 15.88 -12.43
CA LEU A 14 15.24 15.05 -12.12
C LEU A 14 13.97 15.55 -12.84
N LEU A 15 13.82 16.86 -13.00
CA LEU A 15 12.70 17.53 -13.70
C LEU A 15 13.04 17.89 -15.15
N GLY A 16 14.26 17.62 -15.60
CA GLY A 16 14.67 17.82 -16.98
C GLY A 16 13.87 16.94 -17.94
N ARG A 17 13.85 17.31 -19.24
CA ARG A 17 13.10 16.58 -20.29
C ARG A 17 13.37 15.07 -20.27
N PHE A 18 14.63 14.69 -20.04
CA PHE A 18 15.03 13.29 -19.98
C PHE A 18 14.52 12.58 -18.71
N GLY A 19 14.63 13.23 -17.54
CA GLY A 19 14.09 12.70 -16.27
C GLY A 19 12.58 12.50 -16.30
N VAL A 20 11.84 13.48 -16.84
CA VAL A 20 10.38 13.39 -17.02
C VAL A 20 9.99 12.25 -17.96
N LEU A 21 10.75 12.03 -19.04
CA LEU A 21 10.54 10.89 -19.94
C LEU A 21 10.70 9.55 -19.22
N LEU A 22 11.76 9.40 -18.41
CA LEU A 22 12.01 8.19 -17.61
C LEU A 22 10.89 7.94 -16.58
N GLN A 23 10.45 8.98 -15.90
CA GLN A 23 9.33 8.91 -14.95
C GLN A 23 8.02 8.51 -15.65
N GLY A 24 7.75 9.09 -16.82
CA GLY A 24 6.58 8.72 -17.64
C GLY A 24 6.61 7.26 -18.08
N LEU A 25 7.79 6.75 -18.46
CA LEU A 25 7.97 5.35 -18.82
C LEU A 25 7.71 4.42 -17.61
N LEU A 26 8.27 4.75 -16.45
CA LEU A 26 8.02 3.98 -15.22
C LEU A 26 6.53 3.97 -14.85
N ALA A 27 5.86 5.13 -14.93
CA ALA A 27 4.43 5.25 -14.65
C ALA A 27 3.59 4.40 -15.63
N LEU A 28 3.93 4.41 -16.92
CA LEU A 28 3.28 3.57 -17.92
C LEU A 28 3.47 2.08 -17.62
N CYS A 29 4.69 1.66 -17.27
CA CYS A 29 4.99 0.28 -16.89
C CYS A 29 4.21 -0.13 -15.63
N ALA A 30 4.20 0.70 -14.59
CA ALA A 30 3.49 0.42 -13.34
C ALA A 30 1.98 0.30 -13.59
N PHE A 31 1.38 1.23 -14.32
CA PHE A 31 -0.04 1.18 -14.66
C PHE A 31 -0.39 -0.04 -15.52
N SER A 32 0.46 -0.37 -16.51
CA SER A 32 0.28 -1.56 -17.34
C SER A 32 0.30 -2.84 -16.50
N THR A 33 1.22 -2.95 -15.53
CA THR A 33 1.27 -4.07 -14.59
C THR A 33 -0.01 -4.18 -13.75
N LEU A 34 -0.55 -3.07 -13.24
CA LEU A 34 -1.83 -3.06 -12.51
C LEU A 34 -3.00 -3.52 -13.39
N MET A 35 -3.03 -3.12 -14.65
CA MET A 35 -4.04 -3.57 -15.62
C MET A 35 -3.92 -5.07 -15.91
N LEU A 36 -2.72 -5.55 -16.18
CA LEU A 36 -2.46 -6.96 -16.41
C LEU A 36 -2.87 -7.81 -15.20
N LYS A 37 -2.57 -7.35 -13.97
CA LYS A 37 -3.01 -8.01 -12.74
C LYS A 37 -4.52 -8.16 -12.70
N ARG A 38 -5.26 -7.06 -12.89
CA ARG A 38 -6.74 -7.07 -12.87
C ARG A 38 -7.34 -8.03 -13.90
N PHE A 39 -6.75 -8.12 -15.10
CA PHE A 39 -7.23 -9.03 -16.13
C PHE A 39 -6.93 -10.50 -15.83
N LYS A 40 -5.87 -10.78 -15.07
CA LYS A 40 -5.50 -12.13 -14.61
C LYS A 40 -6.29 -12.59 -13.38
N GLU A 41 -6.77 -11.66 -12.55
CA GLU A 41 -7.61 -11.98 -11.40
C GLU A 41 -8.94 -12.66 -11.82
N PRO A 42 -9.36 -13.75 -11.13
CA PRO A 42 -10.63 -14.43 -11.38
C PRO A 42 -11.82 -13.46 -11.30
N LYS A 43 -12.85 -13.69 -12.13
CA LYS A 43 -14.02 -12.80 -12.19
C LYS A 43 -14.78 -12.73 -10.86
N GLU A 44 -14.76 -13.80 -10.07
CA GLU A 44 -15.45 -13.92 -8.79
C GLU A 44 -14.82 -13.07 -7.67
N GLU A 45 -13.50 -12.86 -7.71
CA GLU A 45 -12.78 -12.06 -6.71
C GLU A 45 -12.57 -10.61 -7.15
N ARG A 46 -12.79 -10.33 -8.43
CA ARG A 46 -12.51 -9.02 -9.03
C ARG A 46 -13.39 -7.93 -8.43
N ARG A 47 -12.75 -6.94 -7.81
CA ARG A 47 -13.45 -5.77 -7.26
C ARG A 47 -14.23 -5.01 -8.35
N PRO A 48 -15.45 -4.53 -8.06
CA PRO A 48 -16.24 -3.69 -8.97
C PRO A 48 -15.43 -2.49 -9.47
N TRP A 49 -15.65 -2.08 -10.72
CA TRP A 49 -14.86 -1.02 -11.37
C TRP A 49 -14.79 0.28 -10.57
N ARG A 50 -15.91 0.68 -9.93
CA ARG A 50 -15.95 1.91 -9.14
C ARG A 50 -15.08 1.84 -7.88
N ILE A 51 -15.13 0.73 -7.16
CA ILE A 51 -14.32 0.49 -5.95
C ILE A 51 -12.84 0.37 -6.33
N TRP A 52 -12.54 -0.37 -7.40
CA TRP A 52 -11.18 -0.48 -7.92
C TRP A 52 -10.60 0.88 -8.32
N PHE A 53 -11.40 1.73 -8.98
CA PHE A 53 -10.99 3.09 -9.34
C PHE A 53 -10.72 3.94 -8.10
N TYR A 54 -11.58 3.86 -7.07
CA TYR A 54 -11.37 4.54 -5.80
C TYR A 54 -10.10 4.10 -5.07
N ASP A 55 -9.81 2.81 -5.01
CA ASP A 55 -8.59 2.29 -4.38
C ASP A 55 -7.34 2.71 -5.18
N THR A 56 -7.36 2.49 -6.50
CA THR A 56 -6.23 2.77 -7.39
C THR A 56 -5.92 4.26 -7.47
N SER A 57 -6.95 5.12 -7.52
CA SER A 57 -6.76 6.57 -7.52
C SER A 57 -6.18 7.07 -6.20
N LYS A 58 -6.58 6.53 -5.03
CA LYS A 58 -5.94 6.86 -3.75
C LYS A 58 -4.46 6.51 -3.74
N GLN A 59 -4.09 5.31 -4.23
CA GLN A 59 -2.70 4.90 -4.34
C GLN A 59 -1.93 5.80 -5.31
N ALA A 60 -2.51 6.15 -6.45
CA ALA A 60 -1.88 7.05 -7.43
C ALA A 60 -1.64 8.46 -6.85
N ILE A 61 -2.60 9.01 -6.11
CA ILE A 61 -2.45 10.30 -5.42
C ILE A 61 -1.33 10.23 -4.38
N GLY A 62 -1.26 9.15 -3.60
CA GLY A 62 -0.20 8.93 -2.63
C GLY A 62 1.19 8.81 -3.25
N ALA A 63 1.32 7.98 -4.29
CA ALA A 63 2.57 7.82 -5.03
C ALA A 63 3.04 9.15 -5.64
N LEU A 64 2.11 9.95 -6.18
CA LEU A 64 2.41 11.27 -6.72
C LEU A 64 2.90 12.24 -5.63
N PHE A 65 2.26 12.23 -4.45
CA PHE A 65 2.66 13.04 -3.31
C PHE A 65 4.08 12.71 -2.85
N ILE A 66 4.37 11.42 -2.61
CA ILE A 66 5.71 10.98 -2.17
C ILE A 66 6.75 11.27 -3.25
N HIS A 67 6.45 11.02 -4.52
CA HIS A 67 7.36 11.32 -5.63
C HIS A 67 7.76 12.80 -5.65
N PHE A 68 6.79 13.71 -5.60
CA PHE A 68 7.09 15.14 -5.59
C PHE A 68 7.80 15.59 -4.32
N ALA A 69 7.45 15.02 -3.17
CA ALA A 69 8.18 15.28 -1.92
C ALA A 69 9.65 14.85 -2.04
N ASN A 70 9.93 13.70 -2.65
CA ASN A 70 11.29 13.20 -2.87
C ASN A 70 12.08 14.09 -3.82
N VAL A 71 11.49 14.46 -4.95
CA VAL A 71 12.12 15.38 -5.90
C VAL A 71 12.43 16.72 -5.22
N PHE A 72 11.47 17.27 -4.46
CA PHE A 72 11.64 18.55 -3.76
C PHE A 72 12.76 18.49 -2.71
N LEU A 73 12.79 17.45 -1.87
CA LEU A 73 13.82 17.27 -0.85
C LEU A 73 15.21 17.08 -1.46
N SER A 74 15.31 16.33 -2.56
CA SER A 74 16.57 16.08 -3.24
C SER A 74 17.13 17.31 -3.97
N ASP A 75 16.27 18.22 -4.44
CA ASP A 75 16.72 19.45 -5.13
C ASP A 75 17.03 20.60 -4.16
N LEU A 76 16.47 20.58 -2.94
CA LEU A 76 16.70 21.61 -1.91
C LEU A 76 18.07 21.50 -1.23
N THR A 77 18.71 20.34 -1.29
CA THR A 77 19.98 20.08 -0.59
C THR A 77 21.18 20.34 -1.50
N GLU A 78 22.30 20.84 -0.97
CA GLU A 78 23.54 21.10 -1.75
C GLU A 78 24.32 19.83 -2.16
N GLU A 79 23.81 18.64 -1.83
CA GLU A 79 24.41 17.36 -2.22
C GLU A 79 23.91 16.90 -3.61
N ASP A 80 24.47 15.81 -4.13
CA ASP A 80 24.04 15.22 -5.39
C ASP A 80 22.54 14.81 -5.37
N PRO A 81 21.68 15.42 -6.19
CA PRO A 81 20.24 15.15 -6.19
C PRO A 81 19.89 13.69 -6.53
N CYS A 82 20.67 13.03 -7.38
CA CYS A 82 20.42 11.63 -7.76
C CYS A 82 20.69 10.68 -6.58
N SER A 83 21.80 10.86 -5.88
CA SER A 83 22.10 10.13 -4.65
C SER A 83 21.07 10.35 -3.55
N LEU A 84 20.69 11.61 -3.29
CA LEU A 84 19.68 11.91 -2.28
C LEU A 84 18.30 11.37 -2.65
N TYR A 85 17.92 11.45 -3.92
CA TYR A 85 16.65 10.88 -4.38
C TYR A 85 16.63 9.36 -4.19
N LEU A 86 17.73 8.69 -4.53
CA LEU A 86 17.85 7.24 -4.36
C LEU A 86 17.70 6.84 -2.89
N ILE A 87 18.36 7.55 -1.96
CA ILE A 87 18.23 7.25 -0.53
C ILE A 87 16.83 7.53 -0.02
N ASN A 88 16.23 8.68 -0.38
CA ASN A 88 14.84 8.98 -0.06
C ASN A 88 13.92 7.84 -0.51
N PHE A 89 14.03 7.44 -1.77
CA PHE A 89 13.24 6.37 -2.35
C PHE A 89 13.42 5.03 -1.62
N ILE A 90 14.66 4.63 -1.31
CA ILE A 90 14.93 3.39 -0.60
C ILE A 90 14.40 3.43 0.84
N LEU A 91 14.51 4.57 1.54
CA LEU A 91 13.94 4.75 2.87
C LEU A 91 12.42 4.69 2.86
N ASP A 92 11.77 5.37 1.91
CA ASP A 92 10.31 5.33 1.77
C ASP A 92 9.84 3.90 1.44
N ALA A 93 10.55 3.19 0.54
CA ALA A 93 10.23 1.82 0.18
C ALA A 93 10.44 0.83 1.34
N THR A 94 11.32 1.11 2.29
CA THR A 94 11.66 0.20 3.39
C THR A 94 10.97 0.61 4.70
N LEU A 95 11.46 1.67 5.34
CA LEU A 95 10.94 2.20 6.58
C LEU A 95 9.58 2.88 6.37
N GLY A 96 9.42 3.60 5.26
CA GLY A 96 8.17 4.30 4.94
C GLY A 96 6.98 3.35 4.81
N MET A 97 7.14 2.27 4.02
CA MET A 97 6.13 1.21 3.90
C MET A 97 5.72 0.61 5.25
N LEU A 98 6.68 0.38 6.16
CA LEU A 98 6.40 -0.10 7.51
C LEU A 98 5.59 0.93 8.33
N LEU A 99 5.96 2.20 8.26
CA LEU A 99 5.26 3.29 8.95
C LEU A 99 3.84 3.50 8.41
N ILE A 100 3.65 3.46 7.08
CA ILE A 100 2.32 3.56 6.45
C ILE A 100 1.47 2.36 6.87
N TRP A 101 2.02 1.14 6.84
CA TRP A 101 1.30 -0.06 7.29
C TRP A 101 0.84 0.06 8.75
N LEU A 102 1.73 0.49 9.64
CA LEU A 102 1.42 0.72 11.05
C LEU A 102 0.38 1.84 11.22
N GLY A 103 0.54 2.95 10.50
CA GLY A 103 -0.38 4.08 10.54
C GLY A 103 -1.79 3.70 10.10
N VAL A 104 -1.92 2.98 8.98
CA VAL A 104 -3.22 2.48 8.51
C VAL A 104 -3.83 1.51 9.52
N LYS A 105 -3.03 0.64 10.16
CA LYS A 105 -3.51 -0.27 11.21
C LYS A 105 -4.04 0.46 12.44
N VAL A 106 -3.27 1.41 12.97
CA VAL A 106 -3.67 2.21 14.14
C VAL A 106 -4.92 3.03 13.83
N VAL A 107 -4.95 3.71 12.69
CA VAL A 107 -6.11 4.51 12.28
C VAL A 107 -7.35 3.64 12.07
N SER A 108 -7.19 2.46 11.45
CA SER A 108 -8.31 1.52 11.27
C SER A 108 -8.88 1.06 12.62
N TRP A 109 -8.00 0.76 13.58
CA TRP A 109 -8.39 0.39 14.95
C TRP A 109 -9.16 1.53 15.64
N ILE A 110 -8.69 2.77 15.54
CA ILE A 110 -9.36 3.96 16.11
C ILE A 110 -10.73 4.18 15.46
N VAL A 111 -10.81 4.13 14.14
CA VAL A 111 -12.04 4.35 13.36
C VAL A 111 -13.11 3.32 13.73
N GLN A 112 -12.72 2.05 13.88
CA GLN A 112 -13.61 0.98 14.29
C GLN A 112 -14.10 1.15 15.73
N HIS A 113 -13.20 1.48 16.67
CA HIS A 113 -13.58 1.74 18.06
C HIS A 113 -14.53 2.94 18.21
N LYS A 114 -14.38 3.96 17.36
CA LYS A 114 -15.24 5.14 17.34
C LYS A 114 -16.50 4.98 16.47
N LYS A 115 -16.70 3.83 15.83
CA LYS A 115 -17.82 3.50 14.92
C LYS A 115 -18.02 4.50 13.76
N TYR A 116 -16.92 5.08 13.25
CA TYR A 116 -17.00 5.95 12.07
C TYR A 116 -17.14 5.14 10.78
N THR A 117 -18.38 4.85 10.39
CA THR A 117 -18.72 4.00 9.23
C THR A 117 -18.16 4.51 7.90
N TYR A 118 -18.00 5.83 7.73
CA TYR A 118 -17.48 6.45 6.50
C TYR A 118 -15.95 6.33 6.31
N LEU A 119 -15.21 6.14 7.41
CA LEU A 119 -13.74 6.15 7.40
C LEU A 119 -13.13 4.75 7.45
N VAL A 120 -13.97 3.70 7.46
CA VAL A 120 -13.50 2.31 7.39
C VAL A 120 -12.85 2.11 6.02
N PHE A 121 -11.53 1.93 6.01
CA PHE A 121 -10.82 1.82 4.74
C PHE A 121 -11.30 0.63 3.90
N GLY A 122 -11.52 0.88 2.61
CA GLY A 122 -11.98 -0.14 1.66
C GLY A 122 -13.50 -0.24 1.57
N GLU A 123 -14.23 0.34 2.52
CA GLU A 123 -15.68 0.40 2.53
C GLU A 123 -16.15 1.80 2.11
N TYR A 124 -16.91 1.90 1.01
CA TYR A 124 -17.37 3.18 0.47
C TYR A 124 -18.89 3.37 0.58
N GLY A 125 -19.59 2.43 1.22
CA GLY A 125 -21.05 2.39 1.29
C GLY A 125 -21.71 1.72 0.07
N ASP A 126 -23.03 1.54 0.14
CA ASP A 126 -23.86 1.00 -0.95
C ASP A 126 -25.05 1.93 -1.24
N PRO A 127 -25.06 2.69 -2.35
CA PRO A 127 -24.04 2.75 -3.40
C PRO A 127 -22.74 3.46 -2.93
N PRO A 128 -21.54 3.06 -3.43
CA PRO A 128 -20.27 3.73 -3.09
C PRO A 128 -20.30 5.25 -3.22
N GLN A 129 -20.00 5.96 -2.13
CA GLN A 129 -20.14 7.40 -1.99
C GLN A 129 -18.80 8.12 -2.16
N ALA A 130 -18.78 9.20 -2.94
CA ALA A 130 -17.57 10.00 -3.14
C ALA A 130 -17.08 10.66 -1.82
N ALA A 131 -17.99 11.02 -0.92
CA ALA A 131 -17.64 11.61 0.37
C ALA A 131 -16.80 10.66 1.25
N ALA A 132 -17.16 9.36 1.28
CA ALA A 132 -16.39 8.33 1.98
C ALA A 132 -14.97 8.20 1.38
N TRP A 133 -14.88 8.21 0.05
CA TRP A 133 -13.59 8.20 -0.66
C TRP A 133 -12.73 9.42 -0.34
N ILE A 134 -13.30 10.63 -0.36
CA ILE A 134 -12.59 11.87 -0.01
C ILE A 134 -12.05 11.78 1.42
N GLY A 135 -12.90 11.40 2.39
CA GLY A 135 -12.49 11.26 3.79
C GLY A 135 -11.35 10.27 3.99
N GLN A 136 -11.46 9.08 3.38
CA GLN A 136 -10.39 8.07 3.41
C GLN A 136 -9.12 8.54 2.69
N CYS A 137 -9.24 9.28 1.59
CA CYS A 137 -8.11 9.81 0.83
C CYS A 137 -7.35 10.87 1.65
N ILE A 138 -8.07 11.80 2.30
CA ILE A 138 -7.48 12.79 3.19
C ILE A 138 -6.77 12.09 4.35
N LEU A 139 -7.42 11.12 4.99
CA LEU A 139 -6.83 10.38 6.10
C LEU A 139 -5.57 9.60 5.67
N TYR A 140 -5.58 9.01 4.47
CA TYR A 140 -4.42 8.36 3.88
C TYR A 140 -3.28 9.35 3.60
N LEU A 141 -3.59 10.53 3.06
CA LEU A 141 -2.62 11.61 2.86
C LEU A 141 -2.02 12.10 4.18
N LEU A 142 -2.79 12.20 5.26
CA LEU A 142 -2.26 12.56 6.57
C LEU A 142 -1.27 11.51 7.10
N ILE A 143 -1.55 10.22 6.90
CA ILE A 143 -0.61 9.13 7.24
C ILE A 143 0.69 9.27 6.43
N MET A 144 0.59 9.56 5.13
CA MET A 144 1.77 9.78 4.28
C MET A 144 2.56 11.04 4.65
N VAL A 145 1.90 12.13 5.04
CA VAL A 145 2.59 13.34 5.54
C VAL A 145 3.36 13.02 6.82
N PHE A 146 2.75 12.28 7.74
CA PHE A 146 3.40 11.83 8.96
C PHE A 146 4.62 10.95 8.65
N GLU A 147 4.44 9.94 7.80
CA GLU A 147 5.54 9.06 7.37
C GLU A 147 6.67 9.88 6.72
N LYS A 148 6.36 10.75 5.76
CA LYS A 148 7.37 11.56 5.08
C LYS A 148 8.10 12.49 6.04
N THR A 149 7.41 13.02 7.04
CA THR A 149 8.03 13.81 8.10
C THR A 149 9.04 12.99 8.88
N VAL A 150 8.68 11.75 9.28
CA VAL A 150 9.59 10.85 9.99
C VAL A 150 10.80 10.46 9.13
N ILE A 151 10.61 10.13 7.85
CA ILE A 151 11.72 9.82 6.94
C ILE A 151 12.63 11.04 6.76
N SER A 152 12.06 12.24 6.61
CA SER A 152 12.84 13.48 6.49
C SER A 152 13.68 13.75 7.75
N LEU A 153 13.16 13.45 8.95
CA LEU A 153 13.94 13.54 10.19
C LEU A 153 15.07 12.52 10.25
N VAL A 154 14.85 11.30 9.75
CA VAL A 154 15.88 10.25 9.67
C VAL A 154 17.03 10.67 8.73
N LEU A 155 16.73 11.41 7.66
CA LEU A 155 17.74 11.94 6.75
C LEU A 155 18.65 13.01 7.38
N LEU A 156 18.21 13.67 8.45
CA LEU A 156 19.06 14.63 9.19
C LEU A 156 20.17 13.93 9.99
N ILE A 157 20.09 12.61 10.17
CA ILE A 157 21.12 11.85 10.89
C ILE A 157 22.40 11.80 10.05
N PRO A 158 23.56 12.20 10.59
CA PRO A 158 24.81 12.15 9.83
C PRO A 158 25.22 10.69 9.57
N GLY A 159 25.57 10.37 8.32
CA GLY A 159 26.06 9.03 7.94
C GLY A 159 25.65 8.56 6.54
N TRP A 160 24.63 9.20 5.95
CA TRP A 160 24.11 8.84 4.62
C TRP A 160 25.12 8.98 3.50
N THR A 161 26.07 9.91 3.60
CA THR A 161 27.10 10.18 2.58
C THR A 161 27.97 8.96 2.23
N LYS A 162 28.24 8.07 3.19
CA LYS A 162 28.96 6.81 2.92
C LYS A 162 28.12 5.85 2.09
N LEU A 163 26.82 5.80 2.37
CA LEU A 163 25.89 4.97 1.62
C LEU A 163 25.73 5.48 0.19
N GLN A 164 25.62 6.80 -0.01
CA GLN A 164 25.59 7.44 -1.34
C GLN A 164 26.80 7.02 -2.19
N GLN A 165 28.00 7.08 -1.62
CA GLN A 165 29.24 6.69 -2.31
C GLN A 165 29.28 5.21 -2.68
N ILE A 166 28.75 4.32 -1.85
CA ILE A 166 28.68 2.88 -2.16
C ILE A 166 27.64 2.61 -3.26
N LEU A 167 26.50 3.30 -3.22
CA LEU A 167 25.39 3.07 -4.13
C LEU A 167 25.69 3.58 -5.55
N LEU A 168 26.33 4.74 -5.68
CA LEU A 168 26.47 5.45 -6.97
C LEU A 168 27.92 5.82 -7.31
N GLY A 169 28.88 5.65 -6.40
CA GLY A 169 30.27 6.05 -6.62
C GLY A 169 31.00 5.31 -7.74
N TYR A 170 30.40 4.23 -8.28
CA TYR A 170 30.93 3.48 -9.42
C TYR A 170 30.42 3.98 -10.79
N ILE A 171 29.45 4.90 -10.85
CA ILE A 171 28.82 5.32 -12.11
C ILE A 171 29.44 6.65 -12.58
N PRO A 172 30.23 6.66 -13.67
CA PRO A 172 30.89 7.87 -14.15
C PRO A 172 30.01 8.73 -15.08
N ASN A 173 28.86 8.23 -15.54
CA ASN A 173 27.99 8.94 -16.49
C ASN A 173 26.70 9.42 -15.81
N PRO A 174 26.43 10.74 -15.76
CA PRO A 174 25.27 11.31 -15.07
C PRO A 174 23.92 10.90 -15.70
N GLN A 175 23.88 10.61 -17.00
CA GLN A 175 22.66 10.11 -17.65
C GLN A 175 22.36 8.67 -17.23
N LEU A 176 23.39 7.84 -17.10
CA LEU A 176 23.24 6.46 -16.61
C LEU A 176 22.83 6.44 -15.14
N GLU A 177 23.40 7.35 -14.36
CA GLU A 177 23.03 7.57 -12.96
C GLU A 177 21.54 7.90 -12.84
N LEU A 178 21.06 8.86 -13.62
CA LEU A 178 19.65 9.24 -13.67
C LEU A 178 18.74 8.07 -14.09
N ILE A 179 19.10 7.30 -15.12
CA ILE A 179 18.35 6.10 -15.54
C ILE A 179 18.26 5.09 -14.39
N LEU A 180 19.37 4.85 -13.70
CA LEU A 180 19.43 3.88 -12.62
C LEU A 180 18.52 4.30 -11.45
N VAL A 181 18.61 5.57 -11.05
CA VAL A 181 17.89 6.13 -9.91
C VAL A 181 16.39 6.32 -10.18
N MET A 182 16.01 6.78 -11.37
CA MET A 182 14.62 7.13 -11.71
C MET A 182 13.81 6.01 -12.35
N LEU A 183 14.46 5.01 -12.96
CA LEU A 183 13.78 3.95 -13.68
C LEU A 183 14.13 2.56 -13.12
N VAL A 184 15.41 2.19 -13.13
CA VAL A 184 15.84 0.80 -12.87
C VAL A 184 15.57 0.41 -11.42
N VAL A 185 16.09 1.17 -10.45
CA VAL A 185 15.92 0.85 -9.03
C VAL A 185 14.45 0.90 -8.63
N PRO A 186 13.66 1.95 -8.96
CA PRO A 186 12.25 1.97 -8.65
C PRO A 186 11.46 0.82 -9.27
N PHE A 187 11.76 0.45 -10.52
CA PHE A 187 11.12 -0.69 -11.16
C PHE A 187 11.38 -2.01 -10.41
N ILE A 188 12.64 -2.27 -10.05
CA ILE A 188 13.02 -3.49 -9.32
C ILE A 188 12.36 -3.51 -7.94
N VAL A 189 12.46 -2.43 -7.18
CA VAL A 189 11.88 -2.35 -5.84
C VAL A 189 10.36 -2.51 -5.89
N ASN A 190 9.68 -1.84 -6.82
CA ASN A 190 8.23 -2.00 -6.99
C ASN A 190 7.85 -3.45 -7.39
N ALA A 191 8.65 -4.12 -8.22
CA ALA A 191 8.44 -5.52 -8.57
C ALA A 191 8.62 -6.44 -7.35
N ILE A 192 9.63 -6.21 -6.52
CA ILE A 192 9.85 -6.94 -5.26
C ILE A 192 8.67 -6.70 -4.30
N MET A 193 8.24 -5.45 -4.13
CA MET A 193 7.09 -5.12 -3.29
C MET A 193 5.83 -5.83 -3.75
N PHE A 194 5.56 -5.79 -5.05
CA PHE A 194 4.46 -6.53 -5.65
C PHE A 194 4.54 -8.04 -5.35
N TRP A 195 5.72 -8.65 -5.53
CA TRP A 195 5.94 -10.06 -5.26
C TRP A 195 5.75 -10.43 -3.78
N VAL A 196 6.23 -9.60 -2.86
CA VAL A 196 6.06 -9.79 -1.42
C VAL A 196 4.59 -9.71 -1.03
N VAL A 197 3.89 -8.65 -1.45
CA VAL A 197 2.46 -8.45 -1.18
C VAL A 197 1.63 -9.61 -1.74
N ASP A 198 1.89 -9.99 -2.99
CA ASP A 198 1.19 -11.10 -3.64
C ASP A 198 1.43 -12.44 -2.92
N SER A 199 2.67 -12.71 -2.52
CA SER A 199 3.02 -13.91 -1.76
C SER A 199 2.30 -13.98 -0.41
N LEU A 200 2.13 -12.84 0.29
CA LEU A 200 1.39 -12.77 1.54
C LEU A 200 -0.10 -12.99 1.33
N ILE A 201 -0.68 -12.42 0.27
CA ILE A 201 -2.10 -12.61 -0.08
C ILE A 201 -2.35 -14.08 -0.43
N MET A 202 -1.50 -14.68 -1.25
CA MET A 202 -1.65 -16.09 -1.67
C MET A 202 -1.55 -17.06 -0.49
N ARG A 203 -0.70 -16.78 0.51
CA ARG A 203 -0.65 -17.57 1.75
C ARG A 203 -1.97 -17.52 2.51
N LYS A 204 -2.60 -16.35 2.61
CA LYS A 204 -3.91 -16.19 3.25
C LYS A 204 -5.01 -16.92 2.47
N TYR A 205 -4.96 -16.89 1.13
CA TYR A 205 -5.90 -17.61 0.27
C TYR A 205 -5.85 -19.12 0.53
N LYS A 206 -4.64 -19.71 0.51
CA LYS A 206 -4.45 -21.14 0.82
C LYS A 206 -4.96 -21.52 2.21
N GLN A 207 -4.77 -20.64 3.21
CA GLN A 207 -5.26 -20.88 4.56
C GLN A 207 -6.79 -20.88 4.62
N LYS A 208 -7.45 -19.91 3.97
CA LYS A 208 -8.91 -19.83 3.91
C LYS A 208 -9.51 -21.03 3.17
N ASP A 209 -8.96 -21.41 2.02
CA ASP A 209 -9.43 -22.59 1.27
C ASP A 209 -9.30 -23.86 2.10
N THR A 210 -8.19 -24.04 2.83
CA THR A 210 -8.00 -25.20 3.71
C THR A 210 -9.04 -25.23 4.84
N LEU A 211 -9.35 -24.07 5.45
CA LEU A 211 -10.39 -23.97 6.48
C LEU A 211 -11.79 -24.27 5.94
N VAL A 212 -12.14 -23.75 4.74
CA VAL A 212 -13.43 -24.01 4.10
C VAL A 212 -13.56 -25.49 3.71
N ILE A 213 -12.51 -26.08 3.14
CA ILE A 213 -12.47 -27.51 2.81
C ILE A 213 -12.63 -28.34 4.09
N ASN A 214 -11.88 -28.06 5.16
CA ASN A 214 -12.02 -28.79 6.41
C ASN A 214 -13.42 -28.66 7.03
N ALA A 215 -14.01 -27.46 7.05
CA ALA A 215 -15.38 -27.24 7.52
C ALA A 215 -16.42 -28.00 6.67
N SER A 216 -16.19 -28.12 5.36
CA SER A 216 -17.04 -28.90 4.45
C SER A 216 -16.85 -30.42 4.58
N ILE A 217 -15.65 -30.89 4.96
CA ILE A 217 -15.33 -32.32 5.19
C ILE A 217 -15.78 -32.78 6.58
N GLU A 218 -15.90 -31.90 7.57
CA GLU A 218 -16.54 -32.20 8.85
C GLU A 218 -18.09 -32.22 8.75
N THR A 219 -18.67 -31.78 7.63
CA THR A 219 -20.12 -31.79 7.37
C THR A 219 -20.67 -32.88 6.43
N PRO A 220 -20.21 -34.14 6.50
CA PRO A 220 -21.00 -35.29 6.06
C PRO A 220 -21.11 -36.39 7.12
N ARG A 221 -21.46 -36.09 8.40
CA ARG A 221 -21.91 -37.17 9.33
C ARG A 221 -22.70 -36.79 10.60
N ALA A 222 -23.53 -35.74 10.61
CA ALA A 222 -24.35 -35.45 11.79
C ALA A 222 -25.84 -35.26 11.48
N ARG A 223 -26.48 -36.34 11.00
CA ARG A 223 -27.91 -36.57 11.24
C ARG A 223 -28.04 -37.61 12.35
N ARG A 224 -27.73 -37.24 13.59
CA ARG A 224 -28.22 -37.94 14.79
C ARG A 224 -27.96 -37.08 16.05
N THR A 225 -29.04 -36.47 16.53
CA THR A 225 -29.47 -36.44 17.93
C THR A 225 -28.50 -35.92 19.01
N GLU A 226 -28.93 -34.78 19.59
CA GLU A 226 -28.84 -34.37 21.00
C GLU A 226 -27.49 -34.03 21.65
N GLU A 227 -27.46 -32.77 22.11
CA GLU A 227 -26.94 -32.28 23.39
C GLU A 227 -25.81 -33.05 24.08
N SER A 228 -24.59 -32.51 24.01
CA SER A 228 -23.57 -32.47 25.08
C SER A 228 -22.32 -31.79 24.54
N GLN A 229 -22.13 -30.50 24.83
CA GLN A 229 -21.19 -30.01 25.86
C GLN A 229 -19.69 -30.28 25.61
N VAL A 230 -18.96 -29.17 25.37
CA VAL A 230 -17.77 -28.70 26.13
C VAL A 230 -16.43 -29.37 25.72
N LEU A 231 -15.47 -28.72 25.02
CA LEU A 231 -14.39 -27.77 25.45
C LEU A 231 -13.36 -27.83 24.29
N LEU A 232 -12.76 -26.77 23.71
CA LEU A 232 -11.86 -25.75 24.24
C LEU A 232 -11.58 -24.71 23.13
N SER A 233 -11.74 -23.42 23.43
CA SER A 233 -11.03 -22.34 22.73
C SER A 233 -9.57 -22.26 23.23
N PRO A 234 -8.68 -21.60 22.48
CA PRO A 234 -8.34 -20.24 22.88
C PRO A 234 -8.46 -19.27 21.70
N ASP A 235 -9.52 -18.48 21.73
CA ASP A 235 -9.67 -17.27 20.95
C ASP A 235 -8.83 -16.18 21.61
N LEU A 236 -7.81 -15.74 20.90
CA LEU A 236 -7.30 -14.37 21.01
C LEU A 236 -7.55 -13.74 19.64
N ASP A 237 -8.67 -13.04 19.52
CA ASP A 237 -8.65 -11.61 19.21
C ASP A 237 -10.08 -11.04 19.31
N PHE A 238 -10.27 -10.34 20.43
CA PHE A 238 -11.22 -9.26 20.70
C PHE A 238 -12.30 -8.97 19.63
N ASP A 239 -13.48 -9.54 19.83
CA ASP A 239 -14.73 -8.98 19.32
C ASP A 239 -15.88 -9.32 20.27
N GLN A 240 -16.30 -8.36 21.09
CA GLN A 240 -17.70 -8.21 21.49
C GLN A 240 -17.95 -6.90 22.24
N SER A 241 -18.84 -6.07 21.70
CA SER A 241 -20.19 -5.99 22.28
C SER A 241 -21.05 -5.02 21.47
N GLU A 242 -22.10 -5.55 20.85
CA GLU A 242 -23.39 -4.88 20.90
C GLU A 242 -24.49 -5.93 21.08
N SER A 243 -25.29 -5.67 22.09
CA SER A 243 -26.47 -6.39 22.53
C SER A 243 -27.65 -6.11 21.62
N ASP A 244 -28.35 -7.16 21.20
CA ASP A 244 -29.67 -7.08 20.58
C ASP A 244 -30.75 -6.72 21.62
N GLN A 245 -31.70 -5.88 21.21
CA GLN A 245 -33.09 -5.93 21.71
C GLN A 245 -34.02 -5.99 20.50
N ASP A 246 -34.77 -7.09 20.43
CA ASP A 246 -35.82 -7.43 19.48
C ASP A 246 -36.93 -6.37 19.38
N ILE A 247 -37.56 -6.21 18.21
CA ILE A 247 -39.01 -6.44 17.96
C ILE A 247 -39.25 -6.70 16.46
N SER A 248 -39.70 -7.92 16.17
CA SER A 248 -40.73 -8.36 15.21
C SER A 248 -41.10 -7.49 13.99
N GLY A 249 -41.04 -8.08 12.78
CA GLY A 249 -41.92 -7.66 11.68
C GLY A 249 -41.46 -7.96 10.26
N LEU A 250 -42.09 -8.98 9.65
CA LEU A 250 -42.45 -9.05 8.24
C LEU A 250 -41.33 -9.15 7.16
N GLN A 251 -41.08 -10.40 6.77
CA GLN A 251 -40.96 -10.90 5.39
C GLN A 251 -40.67 -9.85 4.29
N GLY A 252 -39.39 -9.71 3.95
CA GLY A 252 -38.93 -9.05 2.73
C GLY A 252 -37.59 -9.65 2.32
N THR A 253 -37.59 -10.45 1.27
CA THR A 253 -36.39 -10.98 0.61
C THR A 253 -35.46 -9.83 0.20
N ASN A 254 -34.42 -9.60 1.00
CA ASN A 254 -33.23 -8.90 0.57
C ASN A 254 -32.05 -9.78 0.93
N GLN A 255 -31.49 -10.45 -0.09
CA GLN A 255 -30.14 -10.99 -0.02
C GLN A 255 -29.19 -9.81 0.26
N LYS A 256 -28.94 -9.52 1.54
CA LYS A 256 -27.77 -8.75 1.93
C LYS A 256 -26.56 -9.59 1.54
N MET A 257 -26.02 -9.29 0.36
CA MET A 257 -24.70 -9.75 -0.03
C MET A 257 -23.73 -9.29 1.07
N LYS A 258 -23.30 -10.23 1.90
CA LYS A 258 -22.31 -10.01 2.94
C LYS A 258 -21.01 -9.66 2.21
N GLN A 259 -20.75 -8.35 2.02
CA GLN A 259 -19.49 -7.91 1.43
C GLN A 259 -18.34 -8.41 2.32
N PRO A 260 -17.39 -9.16 1.75
CA PRO A 260 -16.24 -9.63 2.53
C PRO A 260 -15.41 -8.41 2.90
N SER A 261 -15.10 -8.27 4.19
CA SER A 261 -14.21 -7.24 4.76
C SER A 261 -12.99 -7.03 3.85
N TYR A 262 -13.01 -5.94 3.09
CA TYR A 262 -11.97 -5.66 2.11
C TYR A 262 -10.76 -5.09 2.83
N GLN A 263 -9.77 -5.95 3.15
CA GLN A 263 -8.48 -5.47 3.63
C GLN A 263 -7.85 -4.59 2.54
N VAL A 264 -7.48 -3.38 2.96
CA VAL A 264 -6.63 -2.46 2.22
C VAL A 264 -5.33 -3.18 1.89
N VAL A 265 -5.16 -3.51 0.61
CA VAL A 265 -3.86 -3.87 0.10
C VAL A 265 -3.19 -2.53 -0.19
N ILE A 266 -2.28 -2.13 0.69
CA ILE A 266 -1.30 -1.06 0.42
C ILE A 266 -0.35 -1.60 -0.65
#